data_AF-A0A4P9WIG0-F1
#
_entry.id   AF-A0A4P9WIG0-F1
#
_cell.length_a   1.000
_cell.length_b   1.000
_cell.length_c   1.000
_cell.angle_alpha   90.00
_cell.angle_beta   90.00
_cell.angle_gamma   90.00
#
_symmetry.space_group_name_H-M   'P 1'
#
loop_
_entity.id
_entity.type
_entity.pdbx_description
1 polymer ?
#
loop_
_entity_poly.entity_id
_entity_poly.type
_entity_poly.pdbx_seq_one_letter_code
_entity_poly.pdbx_strand_id
1 'polypeptide(L)'
;QPKRQNFISVGMDIARKEGVFSLYKGLGAVVSGIVPKMSIRFWSFNYFKDQLADKETGKVGNAQTFLAGLLAGTTEAVLVVTPMDVIKIRLQAQRHSMTDPLDIPKYRNAVHCAYVMIKEEGAASLYKGVGLTALRQATNQAANFTVYEYLKRQLHAAQPGQGDTLPAYQHMLMGFLSGACGPLFNAPIDTIKTRIQKAPSDEKGWVRFMNVTKGIIKNEGYRAFYKGLTPRVLRVAPGQSITFMVYERVYAWLNTLTEEPTSVQRAATAEASQ
;
A
#
# COMPACT_ATOMS: atom_id res chain seq x y z
N GLN A 1 -13.61 -24.12 -25.70
CA GLN A 1 -12.47 -23.44 -25.05
C GLN A 1 -12.94 -22.08 -24.54
N PRO A 2 -12.79 -21.72 -23.25
CA PRO A 2 -13.21 -20.39 -22.81
C PRO A 2 -12.28 -19.35 -23.45
N LYS A 3 -12.85 -18.43 -24.23
CA LYS A 3 -12.12 -17.27 -24.80
C LYS A 3 -11.37 -16.58 -23.65
N ARG A 4 -10.07 -16.32 -23.82
CA ARG A 4 -9.33 -15.44 -22.90
C ARG A 4 -10.00 -14.07 -22.92
N GLN A 5 -10.86 -13.80 -21.95
CA GLN A 5 -11.53 -12.51 -21.84
C GLN A 5 -10.48 -11.48 -21.41
N ASN A 6 -10.35 -10.41 -22.21
CA ASN A 6 -9.51 -9.28 -21.88
C ASN A 6 -10.11 -8.54 -20.67
N PHE A 7 -9.28 -7.94 -19.82
CA PHE A 7 -9.71 -7.22 -18.61
C PHE A 7 -10.85 -6.21 -18.88
N ILE A 8 -10.76 -5.51 -20.02
CA ILE A 8 -11.77 -4.54 -20.46
C ILE A 8 -13.09 -5.23 -20.82
N SER A 9 -13.06 -6.39 -21.48
CA SER A 9 -14.27 -7.15 -21.83
C SER A 9 -15.00 -7.68 -20.59
N VAL A 10 -14.25 -8.11 -19.57
CA VAL A 10 -14.85 -8.54 -18.29
C VAL A 10 -15.50 -7.37 -17.57
N GLY A 11 -14.83 -6.21 -17.52
CA GLY A 11 -15.40 -5.00 -16.91
C GLY A 11 -16.66 -4.52 -17.62
N MET A 12 -16.67 -4.55 -18.96
CA MET A 12 -17.86 -4.21 -19.76
C MET A 12 -19.00 -5.22 -19.56
N ASP A 13 -18.69 -6.51 -19.48
CA ASP A 13 -19.69 -7.55 -19.25
C ASP A 13 -20.35 -7.40 -17.86
N ILE A 14 -19.58 -7.07 -16.83
CA ILE A 14 -20.11 -6.80 -15.49
C ILE A 14 -21.00 -5.55 -15.49
N ALA A 15 -20.54 -4.46 -16.10
CA ALA A 15 -21.30 -3.22 -16.17
C ALA A 15 -22.61 -3.39 -16.96
N ARG A 16 -22.62 -4.21 -18.02
CA ARG A 16 -23.82 -4.50 -18.83
C ARG A 16 -24.78 -5.47 -18.14
N LYS A 17 -24.29 -6.47 -17.41
CA LYS A 17 -25.13 -7.51 -16.80
C LYS A 17 -25.65 -7.14 -15.41
N GLU A 18 -24.84 -6.45 -14.61
CA GLU A 18 -25.16 -6.13 -13.20
C GLU A 18 -25.34 -4.63 -12.93
N GLY A 19 -25.13 -3.79 -13.94
CA GLY A 19 -25.17 -2.33 -13.83
C GLY A 19 -23.84 -1.71 -13.40
N VAL A 20 -23.67 -0.42 -13.69
CA VAL A 20 -22.42 0.34 -13.44
C VAL A 20 -22.06 0.38 -11.95
N PHE A 21 -23.07 0.42 -11.07
CA PHE A 21 -22.85 0.39 -9.62
C PHE A 21 -22.31 -0.94 -9.10
N SER A 22 -22.40 -2.03 -9.86
CA SER A 22 -21.83 -3.32 -9.46
C SER A 22 -20.29 -3.27 -9.34
N LEU A 23 -19.63 -2.38 -10.09
CA LEU A 23 -18.19 -2.15 -10.00
C LEU A 23 -17.75 -1.61 -8.63
N TYR A 24 -18.68 -1.03 -7.85
CA TYR A 24 -18.42 -0.52 -6.50
C TYR A 24 -18.81 -1.51 -5.39
N LYS A 25 -19.33 -2.70 -5.73
CA LYS A 25 -19.60 -3.75 -4.74
C LYS A 25 -18.29 -4.12 -4.04
N GLY A 26 -18.30 -4.04 -2.71
CA GLY A 26 -17.12 -4.28 -1.88
C GLY A 26 -16.34 -3.02 -1.51
N LEU A 27 -16.70 -1.82 -2.01
CA LEU A 27 -16.06 -0.57 -1.60
C LEU A 27 -16.11 -0.36 -0.08
N GLY A 28 -17.24 -0.66 0.56
CA GLY A 28 -17.38 -0.55 2.02
C GLY A 28 -16.35 -1.43 2.78
N ALA A 29 -16.12 -2.65 2.32
CA ALA A 29 -15.14 -3.56 2.90
C ALA A 29 -13.69 -3.10 2.65
N VAL A 30 -13.45 -2.41 1.54
CA VAL A 30 -12.15 -1.79 1.23
C VAL A 30 -11.91 -0.58 2.14
N VAL A 31 -12.89 0.31 2.28
CA VAL A 31 -12.81 1.50 3.14
C VAL A 31 -12.64 1.10 4.60
N SER A 32 -13.46 0.18 5.10
CA SER A 32 -13.36 -0.32 6.48
C SER A 32 -12.01 -0.96 6.80
N GLY A 33 -11.30 -1.48 5.78
CA GLY A 33 -9.95 -2.01 5.90
C GLY A 33 -8.84 -0.96 5.78
N ILE A 34 -8.99 0.02 4.89
CA ILE A 34 -7.97 1.03 4.61
C ILE A 34 -7.90 2.09 5.70
N VAL A 35 -9.06 2.49 6.25
CA VAL A 35 -9.10 3.58 7.24
C VAL A 35 -8.27 3.25 8.49
N PRO A 36 -8.50 2.12 9.21
CA PRO A 36 -7.70 1.80 10.40
C PRO A 36 -6.21 1.66 10.08
N LYS A 37 -5.90 1.08 8.92
CA LYS A 37 -4.53 0.91 8.43
C LYS A 37 -3.84 2.26 8.27
N MET A 38 -4.47 3.21 7.58
CA MET A 38 -3.88 4.54 7.36
C MET A 38 -3.84 5.35 8.65
N SER A 39 -4.86 5.29 9.51
CA SER A 39 -4.87 5.99 10.80
C SER A 39 -3.68 5.60 11.67
N ILE A 40 -3.44 4.29 11.84
CA ILE A 40 -2.29 3.82 12.65
C ILE A 40 -0.98 4.20 11.98
N ARG A 41 -0.88 4.09 10.66
CA ARG A 41 0.33 4.49 9.94
C ARG A 41 0.69 5.95 10.17
N PHE A 42 -0.26 6.87 10.00
CA PHE A 42 0.00 8.31 10.19
C PHE A 42 0.28 8.65 11.66
N TRP A 43 -0.46 8.04 12.59
CA TRP A 43 -0.21 8.22 14.02
C TRP A 43 1.18 7.73 14.42
N SER A 44 1.54 6.49 14.07
CA SER A 44 2.87 5.94 14.35
C SER A 44 3.98 6.70 13.62
N PHE A 45 3.74 7.17 12.40
CA PHE A 45 4.72 7.96 11.66
C PHE A 45 5.03 9.26 12.38
N ASN A 46 4.02 10.04 12.79
CA ASN A 46 4.26 11.26 13.54
C ASN A 46 4.92 10.97 14.90
N TYR A 47 4.44 9.96 15.61
CA TYR A 47 5.03 9.55 16.89
C TYR A 47 6.52 9.18 16.80
N PHE A 48 6.92 8.39 15.79
CA PHE A 48 8.33 8.05 15.59
C PHE A 48 9.12 9.22 15.03
N LYS A 49 8.54 10.01 14.12
CA LYS A 49 9.19 11.19 13.56
C LYS A 49 9.52 12.21 14.64
N ASP A 50 8.60 12.47 15.56
CA ASP A 50 8.80 13.42 16.66
C ASP A 50 9.84 12.92 17.67
N GLN A 51 9.92 11.61 17.90
CA GLN A 51 10.97 11.02 18.73
C GLN A 51 12.35 11.00 18.06
N LEU A 52 12.40 10.86 16.74
CA LEU A 52 13.64 10.87 15.96
C LEU A 52 14.07 12.28 15.52
N ALA A 53 13.25 13.30 15.79
CA ALA A 53 13.56 14.69 15.48
C ALA A 53 14.73 15.17 16.36
N ASP A 54 15.65 15.89 15.74
CA ASP A 54 16.81 16.42 16.44
C ASP A 54 16.37 17.53 17.41
N LYS A 55 16.71 17.38 18.70
CA LYS A 55 16.16 18.23 19.77
C LYS A 55 16.67 19.66 19.73
N GLU A 56 17.76 19.93 19.00
CA GLU A 56 18.37 21.26 18.92
C GLU A 56 17.99 22.04 17.66
N THR A 57 17.66 21.37 16.55
CA THR A 57 17.34 22.05 15.27
C THR A 57 15.89 21.87 14.81
N GLY A 58 15.14 20.93 15.40
CA GLY A 58 13.75 20.64 15.03
C GLY A 58 13.56 20.13 13.59
N LYS A 59 14.67 19.88 12.87
CA LYS A 59 14.65 19.40 11.49
C LYS A 59 14.82 17.88 11.48
N VAL A 60 14.03 17.22 10.64
CA VAL A 60 14.07 15.78 10.44
C VAL A 60 14.82 15.50 9.14
N GLY A 61 15.97 14.84 9.23
CA GLY A 61 16.75 14.44 8.05
C GLY A 61 16.03 13.34 7.23
N ASN A 62 16.44 13.18 5.97
CA ASN A 62 15.85 12.17 5.08
C ASN A 62 16.00 10.74 5.65
N ALA A 63 17.12 10.45 6.32
CA ALA A 63 17.35 9.15 6.97
C ALA A 63 16.44 8.91 8.20
N GLN A 64 16.22 9.94 9.02
CA GLN A 64 15.29 9.87 10.16
C GLN A 64 13.84 9.71 9.68
N THR A 65 13.46 10.43 8.62
CA THR A 65 12.15 10.29 7.96
C THR A 65 11.95 8.89 7.41
N PHE A 66 12.97 8.32 6.77
CA PHE A 66 12.94 6.95 6.28
C PHE A 66 12.77 5.93 7.42
N LEU A 67 13.54 6.08 8.50
CA LEU A 67 13.46 5.19 9.66
C LEU A 67 12.11 5.29 10.38
N ALA A 68 11.58 6.50 10.57
CA ALA A 68 10.24 6.72 11.09
C ALA A 68 9.17 6.08 10.19
N GLY A 69 9.34 6.17 8.87
CA GLY A 69 8.49 5.49 7.88
C GLY A 69 8.54 3.97 7.97
N LEU A 70 9.72 3.39 8.18
CA LEU A 70 9.91 1.95 8.36
C LEU A 70 9.29 1.44 9.66
N LEU A 71 9.52 2.16 10.77
CA LEU A 71 8.95 1.81 12.08
C LEU A 71 7.43 1.92 12.06
N ALA A 72 6.88 3.01 11.49
CA ALA A 72 5.44 3.18 11.31
C ALA A 72 4.84 2.07 10.44
N GLY A 73 5.50 1.72 9.34
CA GLY A 73 5.08 0.62 8.47
C GLY A 73 5.12 -0.74 9.16
N THR A 74 6.07 -0.95 10.08
CA THR A 74 6.17 -2.18 10.87
C THR A 74 5.07 -2.24 11.93
N THR A 75 4.80 -1.15 12.64
CA THR A 75 3.70 -1.08 13.61
C THR A 75 2.34 -1.28 12.95
N GLU A 76 2.09 -0.63 11.80
CA GLU A 76 0.92 -0.88 10.96
C GLU A 76 0.82 -2.36 10.55
N ALA A 77 1.96 -2.95 10.13
CA ALA A 77 2.02 -4.33 9.70
C ALA A 77 1.64 -5.30 10.82
N VAL A 78 2.14 -5.09 12.04
CA VAL A 78 1.91 -5.95 13.19
C VAL A 78 0.46 -5.79 13.69
N LEU A 79 0.00 -4.56 13.89
CA LEU A 79 -1.26 -4.29 14.57
C LEU A 79 -2.50 -4.56 13.70
N VAL A 80 -2.44 -4.24 12.40
CA VAL A 80 -3.63 -4.31 11.53
C VAL A 80 -3.43 -5.24 10.36
N VAL A 81 -2.31 -5.12 9.64
CA VAL A 81 -2.18 -5.82 8.36
C VAL A 81 -2.04 -7.31 8.54
N THR A 82 -1.24 -7.77 9.50
CA THR A 82 -1.01 -9.21 9.73
C THR A 82 -2.30 -9.94 10.14
N PRO A 83 -3.04 -9.52 11.19
CA PRO A 83 -4.29 -10.20 11.54
C PRO A 83 -5.31 -10.13 10.40
N MET A 84 -5.40 -9.00 9.70
CA MET A 84 -6.32 -8.85 8.57
C MET A 84 -5.94 -9.74 7.38
N ASP A 85 -4.66 -9.83 7.02
CA ASP A 85 -4.16 -10.67 5.93
C ASP A 85 -4.41 -12.15 6.26
N VAL A 86 -4.17 -12.59 7.50
CA VAL A 86 -4.42 -13.98 7.93
C VAL A 86 -5.92 -14.33 7.83
N ILE A 87 -6.79 -13.45 8.34
CA ILE A 87 -8.26 -13.65 8.26
C ILE A 87 -8.71 -13.70 6.80
N LYS A 88 -8.23 -12.78 5.96
CA LYS A 88 -8.56 -12.75 4.53
C LYS A 88 -8.09 -14.00 3.81
N ILE A 89 -6.87 -14.47 4.07
CA ILE A 89 -6.32 -15.69 3.48
C ILE A 89 -7.18 -16.89 3.87
N ARG A 90 -7.58 -17.01 5.14
CA ARG A 90 -8.46 -18.10 5.62
C ARG A 90 -9.83 -18.09 4.97
N LEU A 91 -10.46 -16.92 4.91
CA LEU A 91 -11.74 -16.72 4.25
C LEU A 91 -11.69 -17.03 2.75
N GLN A 92 -10.60 -16.65 2.07
CA GLN A 92 -10.42 -16.93 0.64
C GLN A 92 -10.01 -18.38 0.36
N ALA A 93 -9.29 -19.01 1.30
CA ALA A 93 -8.88 -20.42 1.22
C ALA A 93 -10.07 -21.36 1.43
N GLN A 94 -11.12 -20.91 2.14
CA GLN A 94 -12.40 -21.59 2.17
C GLN A 94 -13.02 -21.51 0.77
N ARG A 95 -12.63 -22.48 -0.07
CA ARG A 95 -13.27 -22.72 -1.36
C ARG A 95 -14.74 -22.93 -1.06
N HIS A 96 -15.57 -21.98 -1.49
CA HIS A 96 -16.95 -22.29 -1.82
C HIS A 96 -16.84 -23.27 -2.98
N SER A 97 -16.89 -24.57 -2.68
CA SER A 97 -17.19 -25.54 -3.71
C SER A 97 -18.60 -25.19 -4.16
N MET A 98 -18.72 -24.47 -5.28
CA MET A 98 -19.95 -24.29 -6.08
C MET A 98 -20.51 -25.65 -6.58
N THR A 99 -20.12 -26.75 -5.95
CA THR A 99 -20.37 -28.14 -6.30
C THR A 99 -21.20 -28.83 -5.23
N ASP A 100 -21.30 -28.28 -4.01
CA ASP A 100 -22.07 -28.91 -2.94
C ASP A 100 -22.92 -27.88 -2.15
N PRO A 101 -24.24 -27.79 -2.41
CA PRO A 101 -25.14 -26.84 -1.75
C PRO A 101 -25.30 -27.02 -0.22
N LEU A 102 -24.74 -28.10 0.34
CA LEU A 102 -24.89 -28.49 1.75
C LEU A 102 -23.65 -28.20 2.62
N ASP A 103 -22.55 -27.71 2.04
CA ASP A 103 -21.32 -27.47 2.81
C ASP A 103 -21.44 -26.14 3.58
N ILE A 104 -21.73 -26.23 4.88
CA ILE A 104 -21.93 -25.06 5.74
C ILE A 104 -20.57 -24.35 5.87
N PRO A 105 -20.46 -23.08 5.42
CA PRO A 105 -19.19 -22.37 5.45
C PRO A 105 -18.65 -22.27 6.89
N LYS A 106 -17.48 -22.87 7.15
CA LYS A 106 -16.79 -22.84 8.47
C LYS A 106 -16.66 -21.40 8.99
N TYR A 107 -16.37 -20.46 8.11
CA TYR A 107 -16.28 -19.04 8.41
C TYR A 107 -17.40 -18.27 7.69
N ARG A 108 -18.30 -17.65 8.48
CA ARG A 108 -19.42 -16.85 7.96
C ARG A 108 -19.02 -15.41 7.61
N ASN A 109 -18.14 -14.82 8.41
CA ASN A 109 -17.66 -13.45 8.24
C ASN A 109 -16.26 -13.30 8.85
N ALA A 110 -15.61 -12.16 8.65
CA ALA A 110 -14.25 -11.89 9.15
C ALA A 110 -14.14 -11.96 10.68
N VAL A 111 -15.15 -11.48 11.40
CA VAL A 111 -15.16 -11.46 12.87
C VAL A 111 -15.32 -12.88 13.44
N HIS A 112 -16.22 -13.66 12.87
CA HIS A 112 -16.43 -15.07 13.19
C HIS A 112 -15.19 -15.89 12.84
N CYS A 113 -14.54 -15.60 11.72
CA CYS A 113 -13.25 -16.20 11.37
C CYS A 113 -12.21 -15.90 12.45
N ALA A 114 -12.05 -14.63 12.86
CA ALA A 114 -11.12 -14.25 13.91
C ALA A 114 -11.42 -14.95 15.24
N TYR A 115 -12.70 -14.98 15.66
CA TYR A 115 -13.15 -15.62 16.89
C TYR A 115 -12.85 -17.12 16.89
N VAL A 116 -13.25 -17.84 15.84
CA VAL A 116 -13.01 -19.28 15.69
C VAL A 116 -11.50 -19.57 15.67
N MET A 117 -10.71 -18.75 14.97
CA MET A 117 -9.25 -18.91 14.96
C MET A 117 -8.62 -18.74 16.34
N ILE A 118 -9.02 -17.73 17.11
CA ILE A 118 -8.51 -17.53 18.47
C ILE A 118 -8.93 -18.69 19.37
N LYS A 119 -10.17 -19.18 19.24
CA LYS A 119 -10.71 -20.28 20.06
C LYS A 119 -10.05 -21.63 19.76
N GLU A 120 -9.81 -21.94 18.48
CA GLU A 120 -9.27 -23.24 18.05
C GLU A 120 -7.73 -23.29 18.06
N GLU A 121 -7.06 -22.21 17.67
CA GLU A 121 -5.60 -22.18 17.47
C GLU A 121 -4.86 -21.20 18.40
N GLY A 122 -5.58 -20.45 19.22
CA GLY A 122 -5.03 -19.40 20.08
C GLY A 122 -4.75 -18.09 19.36
N ALA A 123 -4.48 -17.04 20.13
CA ALA A 123 -4.24 -15.69 19.62
C ALA A 123 -2.98 -15.57 18.73
N ALA A 124 -1.98 -16.42 18.96
CA ALA A 124 -0.76 -16.46 18.14
C ALA A 124 -1.05 -16.83 16.67
N SER A 125 -2.18 -17.49 16.38
CA SER A 125 -2.58 -17.84 15.02
C SER A 125 -2.78 -16.62 14.11
N LEU A 126 -3.17 -15.46 14.67
CA LEU A 126 -3.36 -14.21 13.94
C LEU A 126 -2.05 -13.53 13.53
N TYR A 127 -0.93 -13.89 14.17
CA TYR A 127 0.39 -13.31 13.89
C TYR A 127 1.29 -14.24 13.08
N LYS A 128 0.75 -15.39 12.60
CA LYS A 128 1.46 -16.29 11.70
C LYS A 128 1.85 -15.55 10.42
N GLY A 129 3.16 -15.40 10.19
CA GLY A 129 3.70 -14.72 9.01
C GLY A 129 3.98 -13.23 9.19
N VAL A 130 3.93 -12.69 10.42
CA VAL A 130 4.26 -11.29 10.72
C VAL A 130 5.60 -10.84 10.14
N GLY A 131 6.65 -11.69 10.20
CA GLY A 131 7.96 -11.39 9.62
C GLY A 131 7.93 -11.21 8.09
N LEU A 132 7.11 -12.00 7.38
CA LEU A 132 6.93 -11.85 5.93
C LEU A 132 6.15 -10.58 5.59
N THR A 133 5.18 -10.21 6.42
CA THR A 133 4.42 -8.96 6.26
C THR A 133 5.31 -7.75 6.52
N ALA A 134 6.14 -7.79 7.57
CA ALA A 134 7.12 -6.76 7.88
C ALA A 134 8.14 -6.60 6.74
N LEU A 135 8.69 -7.70 6.22
CA LEU A 135 9.61 -7.69 5.08
C LEU A 135 8.95 -7.07 3.83
N ARG A 136 7.68 -7.40 3.55
CA ARG A 136 6.92 -6.79 2.45
C ARG A 136 6.79 -5.27 2.62
N GLN A 137 6.54 -4.78 3.84
CA GLN A 137 6.44 -3.34 4.08
C GLN A 137 7.80 -2.65 4.02
N ALA A 138 8.84 -3.28 4.55
CA ALA A 138 10.21 -2.75 4.50
C ALA A 138 10.70 -2.60 3.05
N THR A 139 10.54 -3.64 2.23
CA THR A 139 10.93 -3.61 0.80
C THR A 139 10.14 -2.57 0.02
N ASN A 140 8.83 -2.47 0.25
CA ASN A 140 8.00 -1.45 -0.39
C ASN A 140 8.40 -0.03 0.03
N GLN A 141 8.68 0.22 1.31
CA GLN A 141 9.14 1.53 1.79
C GLN A 141 10.54 1.87 1.26
N ALA A 142 11.47 0.92 1.26
CA ALA A 142 12.82 1.11 0.71
C ALA A 142 12.77 1.49 -0.78
N ALA A 143 12.02 0.74 -1.59
CA ALA A 143 11.89 1.02 -3.02
C ALA A 143 11.27 2.39 -3.29
N ASN A 144 10.19 2.74 -2.59
CA ASN A 144 9.53 4.04 -2.77
C ASN A 144 10.45 5.20 -2.37
N PHE A 145 11.18 5.06 -1.25
CA PHE A 145 12.10 6.08 -0.77
C PHE A 145 13.29 6.28 -1.71
N THR A 146 13.95 5.19 -2.14
CA THR A 146 15.09 5.27 -3.07
C THR A 146 14.70 5.94 -4.38
N VAL A 147 13.54 5.59 -4.94
CA VAL A 147 13.05 6.18 -6.19
C VAL A 147 12.65 7.64 -6.00
N TYR A 148 12.00 7.96 -4.88
CA TYR A 148 11.61 9.33 -4.58
C TYR A 148 12.84 10.24 -4.41
N GLU A 149 13.85 9.83 -3.64
CA GLU A 149 15.10 10.56 -3.48
C GLU A 149 15.85 10.72 -4.81
N TYR A 150 15.89 9.67 -5.63
CA TYR A 150 16.50 9.73 -6.96
C TYR A 150 15.79 10.77 -7.86
N LEU A 151 14.46 10.71 -7.92
CA LEU A 151 13.66 11.66 -8.70
C LEU A 151 13.80 13.10 -8.15
N LYS A 152 13.79 13.27 -6.83
CA LYS A 152 13.96 14.59 -6.18
C LYS A 152 15.33 15.18 -6.52
N ARG A 153 16.41 14.38 -6.44
CA ARG A 153 17.78 14.82 -6.80
C ARG A 153 17.89 15.22 -8.27
N GLN A 154 17.31 14.44 -9.17
CA GLN A 154 17.31 14.76 -10.61
C GLN A 154 16.53 16.05 -10.92
N LEU A 155 15.40 16.26 -10.25
CA LEU A 155 14.57 17.43 -10.47
C LEU A 155 15.22 18.71 -9.93
N HIS A 156 15.84 18.66 -8.74
CA HIS A 156 16.63 19.79 -8.23
C HIS A 156 17.87 20.09 -9.10
N ALA A 157 18.48 19.09 -9.72
CA ALA A 157 19.57 19.29 -10.66
C ALA A 157 19.10 19.96 -11.97
N ALA A 158 17.87 19.68 -12.40
CA ALA A 158 17.26 20.26 -13.60
C ALA A 158 16.67 21.66 -13.38
N GLN A 159 16.29 22.01 -12.14
CA GLN A 159 15.75 23.32 -11.75
C GLN A 159 16.52 23.92 -10.55
N PRO A 160 17.77 24.38 -10.76
CA PRO A 160 18.50 25.12 -9.72
C PRO A 160 17.88 26.51 -9.54
N GLY A 161 17.00 26.69 -8.55
CA GLY A 161 16.49 28.01 -8.16
C GLY A 161 15.04 28.08 -7.67
N GLN A 162 14.22 27.05 -7.89
CA GLN A 162 12.92 26.92 -7.22
C GLN A 162 13.14 26.25 -5.87
N GLY A 163 12.76 26.91 -4.77
CA GLY A 163 12.77 26.32 -3.42
C GLY A 163 11.91 25.05 -3.32
N ASP A 164 11.86 24.41 -2.15
CA ASP A 164 11.15 23.13 -1.89
C ASP A 164 9.65 23.08 -2.28
N THR A 165 9.08 24.17 -2.80
CA THR A 165 7.72 24.26 -3.33
C THR A 165 7.69 23.91 -4.82
N LEU A 166 7.67 22.61 -5.14
CA LEU A 166 7.44 22.16 -6.51
C LEU A 166 5.96 22.36 -6.88
N PRO A 167 5.64 22.71 -8.13
CA PRO A 167 4.26 22.77 -8.58
C PRO A 167 3.56 21.40 -8.55
N ALA A 168 2.25 21.42 -8.26
CA ALA A 168 1.37 20.26 -8.06
C ALA A 168 1.53 19.12 -9.09
N TYR A 169 1.69 19.47 -10.37
CA TYR A 169 1.85 18.48 -11.44
C TYR A 169 3.16 17.68 -11.32
N GLN A 170 4.24 18.28 -10.80
CA GLN A 170 5.52 17.60 -10.60
C GLN A 170 5.43 16.60 -9.44
N HIS A 171 4.80 16.98 -8.32
CA HIS A 171 4.54 16.05 -7.22
C HIS A 171 3.64 14.89 -7.65
N MET A 172 2.62 15.14 -8.47
CA MET A 172 1.77 14.10 -9.04
C MET A 172 2.55 13.13 -9.94
N LEU A 173 3.46 13.64 -10.79
CA LEU A 173 4.31 12.81 -11.66
C LEU A 173 5.36 12.02 -10.86
N MET A 174 5.97 12.62 -9.85
CA MET A 174 6.88 11.93 -8.92
C MET A 174 6.15 10.84 -8.14
N GLY A 175 4.94 11.12 -7.67
CA GLY A 175 4.07 10.15 -7.01
C GLY A 175 3.65 9.00 -7.93
N PHE A 176 3.38 9.29 -9.21
CA PHE A 176 3.08 8.28 -10.22
C PHE A 176 4.28 7.36 -10.47
N LEU A 177 5.46 7.93 -10.72
CA LEU A 177 6.68 7.19 -11.02
C LEU A 177 7.16 6.37 -9.81
N SER A 178 7.21 6.98 -8.62
CA SER A 178 7.52 6.27 -7.37
C SER A 178 6.51 5.14 -7.10
N GLY A 179 5.22 5.43 -7.26
CA GLY A 179 4.13 4.46 -7.09
C GLY A 179 4.16 3.31 -8.11
N ALA A 180 4.71 3.51 -9.31
CA ALA A 180 4.90 2.46 -10.31
C ALA A 180 6.13 1.57 -10.03
N CYS A 181 7.18 2.13 -9.42
CA CYS A 181 8.41 1.40 -9.10
C CYS A 181 8.23 0.38 -7.98
N GLY A 182 7.44 0.66 -6.94
CA GLY A 182 7.16 -0.31 -5.88
C GLY A 182 6.65 -1.67 -6.42
N PRO A 183 5.60 -1.68 -7.27
CA PRO A 183 5.16 -2.88 -7.99
C PRO A 183 6.20 -3.53 -8.91
N LEU A 184 7.07 -2.75 -9.55
CA LEU A 184 8.14 -3.28 -10.42
C LEU A 184 9.16 -4.10 -9.63
N PHE A 185 9.65 -3.57 -8.50
CA PHE A 185 10.60 -4.27 -7.64
C PHE A 185 9.98 -5.45 -6.89
N ASN A 186 8.70 -5.35 -6.51
CA ASN A 186 8.01 -6.41 -5.79
C ASN A 186 7.41 -7.50 -6.70
N ALA A 187 7.28 -7.26 -8.01
CA ALA A 187 6.67 -8.22 -8.94
C ALA A 187 7.34 -9.59 -8.97
N PRO A 188 8.68 -9.73 -8.97
CA PRO A 188 9.33 -11.04 -8.93
C PRO A 188 9.02 -11.80 -7.63
N ILE A 189 9.10 -11.11 -6.50
CA ILE A 189 8.86 -11.69 -5.17
C ILE A 189 7.40 -12.15 -5.04
N ASP A 190 6.45 -11.32 -5.48
CA ASP A 190 5.03 -11.66 -5.41
C ASP A 190 4.65 -12.77 -6.39
N THR A 191 5.29 -12.84 -7.56
CA THR A 191 5.09 -13.96 -8.50
C THR A 191 5.57 -15.28 -7.91
N ILE A 192 6.73 -15.28 -7.23
CA ILE A 192 7.24 -16.47 -6.55
C ILE A 192 6.31 -16.85 -5.38
N LYS A 193 5.92 -15.88 -4.56
CA LYS A 193 5.02 -16.09 -3.41
C LYS A 193 3.68 -16.66 -3.83
N THR A 194 3.06 -16.11 -4.89
CA THR A 194 1.77 -16.59 -5.38
C THR A 194 1.85 -18.01 -5.95
N ARG A 195 2.97 -18.42 -6.58
CA ARG A 195 3.15 -19.81 -7.01
C ARG A 195 3.34 -20.76 -5.84
N ILE A 196 4.16 -20.39 -4.88
CA ILE A 196 4.36 -21.16 -3.65
C ILE A 196 3.01 -21.36 -2.97
N GLN A 197 2.17 -20.32 -2.86
CA GLN A 197 0.86 -20.43 -2.21
C GLN A 197 -0.20 -21.19 -3.03
N LYS A 198 -0.07 -21.27 -4.36
CA LYS A 198 -1.04 -21.97 -5.23
C LYS A 198 -0.82 -23.48 -5.32
N ALA A 199 0.42 -23.95 -5.16
CA ALA A 199 0.74 -25.38 -5.26
C ALA A 199 0.82 -25.99 -3.85
N PRO A 200 -0.02 -26.97 -3.49
CA PRO A 200 0.23 -27.77 -2.29
C PRO A 200 1.52 -28.58 -2.50
N SER A 201 2.47 -28.47 -1.57
CA SER A 201 3.73 -29.20 -1.63
C SER A 201 4.28 -29.36 -0.21
N ASP A 202 4.83 -30.53 0.08
CA ASP A 202 5.41 -30.90 1.37
C ASP A 202 6.82 -30.31 1.58
N GLU A 203 7.40 -29.69 0.55
CA GLU A 203 8.70 -29.04 0.63
C GLU A 203 8.64 -27.76 1.48
N LYS A 204 9.50 -27.70 2.50
CA LYS A 204 9.59 -26.58 3.44
C LYS A 204 10.66 -25.56 3.05
N GLY A 205 10.35 -24.29 3.25
CA GLY A 205 11.33 -23.20 3.32
C GLY A 205 12.06 -22.87 2.01
N TRP A 206 13.37 -22.72 2.11
CA TRP A 206 14.24 -22.13 1.08
C TRP A 206 14.44 -23.02 -0.16
N VAL A 207 14.36 -24.34 0.04
CA VAL A 207 14.44 -25.33 -1.05
C VAL A 207 13.28 -25.15 -2.03
N ARG A 208 12.05 -24.97 -1.51
CA ARG A 208 10.87 -24.70 -2.32
C ARG A 208 10.96 -23.38 -3.06
N PHE A 209 11.50 -22.34 -2.41
CA PHE A 209 11.74 -21.05 -3.06
C PHE A 209 12.69 -21.20 -4.27
N MET A 210 13.80 -21.91 -4.09
CA MET A 210 14.75 -22.17 -5.17
C MET A 210 14.16 -23.04 -6.28
N ASN A 211 13.43 -24.10 -5.94
CA ASN A 211 12.79 -25.01 -6.89
C ASN A 211 11.75 -24.29 -7.76
N VAL A 212 10.87 -23.49 -7.13
CA VAL A 212 9.88 -22.69 -7.85
C VAL A 212 10.54 -21.62 -8.72
N THR A 213 11.58 -20.93 -8.21
CA THR A 213 12.29 -19.91 -8.98
C THR A 213 12.99 -20.50 -10.20
N LYS A 214 13.72 -21.62 -10.03
CA LYS A 214 14.34 -22.35 -11.14
C LYS A 214 13.28 -22.87 -12.13
N GLY A 215 12.15 -23.37 -11.63
CA GLY A 215 11.03 -23.83 -12.46
C GLY A 215 10.43 -22.71 -13.31
N ILE A 216 10.27 -21.50 -12.75
CA ILE A 216 9.77 -20.33 -13.50
C ILE A 216 10.75 -19.95 -14.61
N ILE A 217 12.04 -19.87 -14.29
CA ILE A 217 13.08 -19.50 -15.27
C ILE A 217 13.15 -20.53 -16.39
N LYS A 218 13.17 -21.83 -16.05
CA LYS A 218 13.33 -22.92 -17.02
C LYS A 218 12.10 -23.12 -17.90
N ASN A 219 10.89 -23.02 -17.34
CA ASN A 219 9.67 -23.38 -18.06
C ASN A 219 8.96 -22.19 -18.71
N GLU A 220 9.15 -20.97 -18.21
CA GLU A 220 8.41 -19.78 -18.68
C GLU A 220 9.29 -18.56 -18.98
N GLY A 221 10.57 -18.60 -18.61
CA GLY A 221 11.54 -17.53 -18.84
C GLY A 221 11.36 -16.31 -17.93
N TYR A 222 12.28 -15.35 -18.07
CA TYR A 222 12.33 -14.14 -17.22
C TYR A 222 11.09 -13.24 -17.30
N ARG A 223 10.35 -13.27 -18.42
CA ARG A 223 9.11 -12.49 -18.58
C ARG A 223 7.97 -12.98 -17.68
N ALA A 224 8.04 -14.21 -17.18
CA ALA A 224 7.02 -14.78 -16.32
C ALA A 224 6.93 -14.08 -14.95
N PHE A 225 8.03 -13.52 -14.44
CA PHE A 225 8.06 -12.75 -13.20
C PHE A 225 7.28 -11.42 -13.25
N TYR A 226 7.00 -10.94 -14.46
CA TYR A 226 6.29 -9.69 -14.69
C TYR A 226 4.90 -9.90 -15.31
N LYS A 227 4.47 -11.17 -15.50
CA LYS A 227 3.09 -11.47 -15.92
C LYS A 227 2.11 -10.98 -14.85
N GLY A 228 1.25 -10.02 -15.21
CA GLY A 228 0.29 -9.39 -14.30
C GLY A 228 0.78 -8.09 -13.65
N LEU A 229 1.97 -7.60 -14.02
CA LEU A 229 2.45 -6.28 -13.60
C LEU A 229 1.56 -5.15 -14.12
N THR A 230 1.11 -5.22 -15.38
CA THR A 230 0.28 -4.16 -16.01
C THR A 230 -0.97 -3.80 -15.20
N PRO A 231 -1.88 -4.74 -14.85
CA PRO A 231 -3.04 -4.40 -14.03
C PRO A 231 -2.66 -3.92 -12.62
N ARG A 232 -1.50 -4.33 -12.09
CA ARG A 232 -1.02 -3.88 -10.79
C ARG A 232 -0.54 -2.43 -10.83
N VAL A 233 0.28 -2.08 -11.83
CA VAL A 233 0.74 -0.69 -12.04
C VAL A 233 -0.44 0.21 -12.35
N LEU A 234 -1.36 -0.22 -13.22
CA LEU A 234 -2.58 0.52 -13.56
C LEU A 234 -3.49 0.79 -12.35
N ARG A 235 -3.43 -0.06 -11.32
CA ARG A 235 -4.15 0.18 -10.07
C ARG A 235 -3.39 1.12 -9.13
N VAL A 236 -2.09 0.92 -8.96
CA VAL A 236 -1.30 1.60 -7.93
C VAL A 236 -0.91 3.01 -8.37
N ALA A 237 -0.41 3.19 -9.58
CA ALA A 237 0.13 4.47 -10.03
C ALA A 237 -0.94 5.58 -10.11
N PRO A 238 -2.14 5.36 -10.71
CA PRO A 238 -3.21 6.37 -10.68
C PRO A 238 -3.71 6.64 -9.26
N GLY A 239 -3.79 5.60 -8.42
CA GLY A 239 -4.20 5.76 -7.02
C GLY A 239 -3.24 6.65 -6.23
N GLN A 240 -1.93 6.53 -6.44
CA GLN A 240 -0.94 7.41 -5.83
C GLN A 240 -1.05 8.84 -6.37
N SER A 241 -1.21 9.03 -7.68
CA SER A 241 -1.39 10.36 -8.27
C SER A 241 -2.62 11.10 -7.71
N ILE A 242 -3.75 10.42 -7.61
CA ILE A 242 -4.97 11.00 -7.03
C ILE A 242 -4.74 11.35 -5.55
N THR A 243 -4.04 10.49 -4.80
CA THR A 243 -3.74 10.75 -3.39
C THR A 243 -2.94 12.04 -3.22
N PHE A 244 -1.88 12.24 -4.02
CA PHE A 244 -1.08 13.47 -3.98
C PHE A 244 -1.89 14.69 -4.41
N MET A 245 -2.66 14.59 -5.50
CA MET A 245 -3.52 15.68 -5.96
C MET A 245 -4.56 16.11 -4.91
N VAL A 246 -5.22 15.14 -4.25
CA VAL A 246 -6.18 15.42 -3.19
C VAL A 246 -5.49 16.03 -1.98
N TYR A 247 -4.33 15.49 -1.59
CA TYR A 247 -3.54 16.03 -0.48
C TYR A 247 -3.21 17.51 -0.70
N GLU A 248 -2.70 17.87 -1.88
CA GLU A 248 -2.37 19.26 -2.20
C GLU A 248 -3.59 20.18 -2.22
N ARG A 249 -4.70 19.72 -2.80
CA ARG A 249 -5.93 20.50 -2.86
C ARG A 249 -6.50 20.75 -1.47
N VAL A 250 -6.46 19.73 -0.60
CA VAL A 250 -6.90 19.85 0.79
C VAL A 250 -5.94 20.72 1.59
N TYR A 251 -4.64 20.56 1.40
CA TYR A 251 -3.63 21.39 2.07
C TYR A 251 -3.75 22.86 1.68
N ALA A 252 -3.90 23.16 0.38
CA ALA A 252 -4.14 24.50 -0.11
C ALA A 252 -5.44 25.09 0.46
N TRP A 253 -6.52 24.31 0.49
CA TRP A 253 -7.79 24.74 1.07
C TRP A 253 -7.69 24.99 2.58
N LEU A 254 -7.01 24.12 3.33
CA LEU A 254 -6.76 24.33 4.75
C LEU A 254 -5.90 25.58 4.99
N ASN A 255 -4.89 25.83 4.18
CA ASN A 255 -4.09 27.06 4.29
C ASN A 255 -4.93 28.30 4.00
N THR A 256 -5.84 28.27 3.02
CA THR A 256 -6.76 29.41 2.80
C THR A 256 -7.73 29.63 3.95
N LEU A 257 -8.06 28.59 4.73
CA LEU A 257 -8.87 28.72 5.95
C LEU A 257 -8.05 29.16 7.17
N THR A 258 -6.76 28.87 7.17
CA THR A 258 -5.83 29.25 8.25
C THR A 258 -5.30 30.68 8.03
N GLU A 259 -5.31 31.16 6.78
CA GLU A 259 -5.00 32.54 6.39
C GLU A 259 -6.27 33.43 6.35
N GLU A 260 -6.87 33.67 7.51
CA GLU A 260 -7.62 34.90 7.83
C GLU A 260 -7.32 35.31 9.30
N PRO A 261 -6.96 36.56 9.62
CA PRO A 261 -5.92 37.41 9.05
C PRO A 261 -4.85 37.75 10.12
N THR A 262 -3.71 37.06 10.14
CA THR A 262 -2.53 37.51 10.94
C THR A 262 -1.74 38.63 10.25
N SER A 263 -2.21 39.11 9.10
CA SER A 263 -1.67 40.29 8.40
C SER A 263 -2.10 41.63 9.02
N VAL A 264 -3.14 41.65 9.86
CA VAL A 264 -3.58 42.90 10.53
C VAL A 264 -2.79 43.18 11.82
N GLN A 265 -2.28 42.16 12.52
CA GLN A 265 -1.49 42.37 13.74
C GLN A 265 -0.04 42.83 13.49
N ARG A 266 0.55 42.52 12.34
CA ARG A 266 1.87 43.07 11.95
C ARG A 266 1.79 44.48 11.35
N ALA A 267 0.64 44.88 10.79
CA ALA A 267 0.41 46.26 10.38
C ALA A 267 0.09 47.17 11.58
N ALA A 268 -0.73 46.70 12.53
CA ALA A 268 -1.11 47.48 13.71
C ALA A 268 0.03 47.68 14.74
N THR A 269 1.04 46.80 14.77
CA THR A 269 2.23 47.02 15.61
C THR A 269 3.31 47.88 14.95
N ALA A 270 3.23 48.11 13.63
CA ALA A 270 4.10 49.04 12.92
C ALA A 270 3.57 50.49 12.97
N GLU A 271 2.25 50.69 13.02
CA GLU A 271 1.63 52.02 13.18
C GLU A 271 1.50 52.48 14.64
N ALA A 272 1.65 51.59 15.63
CA ALA A 272 1.69 51.95 17.05
C ALA A 272 3.12 52.20 17.58
N SER A 273 4.13 52.18 16.70
CA SER A 273 5.54 52.48 17.02
C SER A 273 6.10 53.65 16.20
N GLN A 274 5.21 54.50 15.66
CA GLN A 274 5.54 55.83 15.13
C GLN A 274 4.75 56.90 15.89
#